data_AF-A0A537PHL7-F1
#
_entry.id   AF-A0A537PHL7-F1
#
_cell.length_a   1.000
_cell.length_b   1.000
_cell.length_c   1.000
_cell.angle_alpha   90.00
_cell.angle_beta   90.00
_cell.angle_gamma   90.00
#
_symmetry.space_group_name_H-M   'P 1'
#
loop_
_entity.id
_entity.type
_entity.pdbx_description
1 polymer ?
#
loop_
_entity_poly.entity_id
_entity_poly.type
_entity_poly.pdbx_seq_one_letter_code
_entity_poly.pdbx_strand_id
1 'polypeptide(L)' 'MVTVKEKTTVTQRIRGNCPTHSRTEISVRDVKTVVDEPKEREGTNMGPTPTETMVAALIACTNVITHKCAKKHGVEL' A
#
# COMPACT_ATOMS: atom_id res chain seq x y z
N MET A 1 -32.24 20.29 -3.13
CA MET A 1 -31.64 19.36 -4.10
C MET A 1 -30.28 18.92 -3.58
N VAL A 2 -30.00 17.62 -3.50
CA VAL A 2 -28.66 17.12 -3.14
C VAL A 2 -27.80 17.12 -4.39
N THR A 3 -26.72 17.90 -4.40
CA THR A 3 -25.75 17.89 -5.49
C THR A 3 -24.93 16.60 -5.41
N VAL A 4 -25.26 15.62 -6.26
CA VAL A 4 -24.49 14.38 -6.36
C VAL A 4 -23.19 14.68 -7.10
N LYS A 5 -22.06 14.56 -6.40
CA LYS A 5 -20.72 14.68 -7.00
C LYS A 5 -20.18 13.28 -7.29
N GLU A 6 -19.81 13.02 -8.54
CA GLU A 6 -19.22 11.75 -8.95
C GLU A 6 -17.89 11.51 -8.21
N LYS A 7 -17.66 10.26 -7.77
CA LYS A 7 -16.38 9.87 -7.19
C LYS A 7 -15.35 9.74 -8.31
N THR A 8 -14.21 10.40 -8.15
CA THR A 8 -13.07 10.21 -9.05
C THR A 8 -12.64 8.75 -9.04
N THR A 9 -12.73 8.09 -10.20
CA THR A 9 -12.28 6.70 -10.37
C THR A 9 -10.81 6.71 -10.76
N VAL A 10 -9.99 5.94 -10.04
CA VAL A 10 -8.58 5.74 -10.36
C VAL A 10 -8.37 4.31 -10.81
N THR A 11 -8.02 4.09 -12.08
CA THR A 11 -7.62 2.77 -12.57
C THR A 11 -6.27 2.40 -11.99
N GLN A 12 -6.28 1.48 -11.01
CA GLN A 12 -5.06 0.96 -10.41
C GLN A 12 -4.36 0.03 -11.40
N ARG A 13 -3.13 0.37 -11.78
CA ARG A 13 -2.25 -0.50 -12.58
C ARG A 13 -0.97 -0.73 -11.78
N ILE A 14 -0.70 -1.99 -11.51
CA ILE A 14 0.45 -2.45 -10.73
C ILE A 14 1.24 -3.41 -11.62
N ARG A 15 2.57 -3.28 -11.63
CA ARG A 15 3.48 -4.20 -12.32
C ARG A 15 4.52 -4.72 -11.33
N GLY A 16 4.83 -6.00 -11.42
CA GLY A 16 5.88 -6.65 -10.64
C GLY A 16 6.98 -7.21 -11.55
N ASN A 17 8.23 -7.03 -11.16
CA ASN A 17 9.39 -7.71 -11.71
C ASN A 17 10.01 -8.57 -10.60
N CYS A 18 10.25 -9.85 -10.83
CA CYS A 18 10.75 -10.81 -9.84
C CYS A 18 12.15 -11.29 -10.22
N PRO A 19 13.21 -10.50 -9.98
CA PRO A 19 14.56 -10.81 -10.43
C PRO A 19 15.21 -11.98 -9.66
N THR A 20 14.68 -12.35 -8.50
CA THR A 20 15.19 -13.45 -7.66
C THR A 20 14.01 -14.21 -7.04
N HIS A 21 14.29 -15.29 -6.31
CA HIS A 21 13.25 -16.10 -5.67
C HIS A 21 12.49 -15.37 -4.54
N SER A 22 13.14 -14.42 -3.86
CA SER A 22 12.61 -13.71 -2.69
C SER A 22 12.30 -12.24 -2.96
N ARG A 23 13.00 -11.60 -3.91
CA ARG A 23 12.81 -10.17 -4.25
C ARG A 23 11.78 -9.93 -5.34
N THR A 24 10.82 -9.06 -5.05
CA THR A 24 9.84 -8.51 -6.00
C THR A 24 9.92 -6.99 -6.05
N GLU A 25 10.18 -6.43 -7.23
CA GLU A 25 10.18 -5.00 -7.50
C GLU A 25 8.81 -4.60 -8.07
N ILE A 26 8.08 -3.76 -7.34
CA ILE A 26 6.72 -3.34 -7.66
C ILE A 26 6.75 -1.89 -8.16
N SER A 27 6.03 -1.62 -9.24
CA SER A 27 5.82 -0.26 -9.76
C SER A 27 4.33 0.06 -9.90
N VAL A 28 3.95 1.25 -9.40
CA VAL A 28 2.60 1.79 -9.45
C VAL A 28 2.68 3.26 -9.85
N ARG A 29 2.23 3.59 -11.07
CA ARG A 29 2.44 4.92 -11.68
C ARG A 29 3.93 5.26 -11.70
N ASP A 30 4.33 6.30 -10.97
CA ASP A 30 5.68 6.84 -10.79
C ASP A 30 6.34 6.38 -9.48
N VAL A 31 5.67 5.54 -8.69
CA VAL A 31 6.15 5.04 -7.38
C VAL A 31 6.69 3.63 -7.53
N LYS A 32 7.81 3.35 -6.84
CA LYS A 32 8.43 2.03 -6.75
C LYS A 32 8.49 1.55 -5.30
N THR A 33 8.29 0.26 -5.11
CA THR A 33 8.39 -0.42 -3.80
C THR A 33 9.04 -1.78 -3.99
N VAL A 34 9.78 -2.26 -2.99
CA VAL A 34 10.38 -3.59 -2.99
C VAL A 34 9.72 -4.41 -1.90
N VAL A 35 9.39 -5.66 -2.23
CA VAL A 35 8.98 -6.72 -1.29
C VAL A 35 10.07 -7.77 -1.34
N ASP A 36 10.53 -8.24 -0.19
CA ASP A 36 11.67 -9.14 -0.07
C ASP A 36 11.60 -9.97 1.21
N GLU A 37 12.46 -10.97 1.37
CA GLU A 37 12.58 -11.75 2.60
C GLU A 37 13.82 -11.31 3.43
N PRO A 38 13.82 -11.54 4.75
CA PRO A 38 14.99 -11.29 5.58
C PRO A 38 16.09 -12.32 5.28
N LYS A 39 17.32 -12.02 5.69
CA LYS A 39 18.49 -12.86 5.38
C LYS A 39 18.38 -14.27 5.96
N GLU A 40 17.71 -14.41 7.10
CA GLU A 40 17.44 -15.65 7.81
C GLU A 40 16.51 -16.60 7.02
N ARG A 41 15.76 -16.06 6.06
CA ARG A 41 14.90 -16.80 5.12
C ARG A 41 15.44 -16.72 3.69
N GLU A 42 16.77 -16.57 3.55
CA GLU A 42 17.49 -16.54 2.27
C GLU A 42 17.18 -15.33 1.36
N GLY A 43 16.62 -14.25 1.91
CA GLY A 43 16.36 -13.00 1.17
C GLY A 43 17.47 -11.94 1.27
N THR A 44 17.21 -10.76 0.71
CA THR A 44 18.19 -9.65 0.68
C THR A 44 17.92 -8.52 1.68
N ASN A 45 16.81 -8.61 2.43
CA ASN A 45 16.34 -7.60 3.38
C ASN A 45 16.22 -6.18 2.76
N MET A 46 15.90 -6.09 1.46
CA MET A 46 15.73 -4.83 0.74
C MET A 46 14.30 -4.25 0.87
N GLY A 47 13.39 -5.01 1.46
CA GLY A 47 12.01 -4.64 1.70
C GLY A 47 11.37 -5.58 2.72
N PRO A 48 10.15 -5.24 3.20
CA PRO A 48 9.38 -6.12 4.06
C PRO A 48 8.98 -7.40 3.34
N THR A 49 8.73 -8.45 4.12
CA THR A 49 8.15 -9.70 3.62
C THR A 49 6.80 -9.48 2.95
N PRO A 50 6.35 -10.39 2.06
CA PRO A 50 5.02 -10.31 1.49
C PRO A 50 3.91 -10.21 2.57
N THR A 51 4.07 -10.93 3.67
CA THR A 51 3.13 -10.92 4.80
C THR A 51 3.18 -9.62 5.59
N GLU A 52 4.37 -9.11 5.90
CA GLU A 52 4.52 -7.79 6.54
C GLU A 52 3.98 -6.67 5.65
N THR A 53 4.19 -6.76 4.33
CA THR A 53 3.64 -5.80 3.36
C THR A 53 2.12 -5.79 3.38
N MET A 54 1.48 -6.96 3.48
CA MET A 54 0.02 -7.07 3.60
C MET A 54 -0.49 -6.40 4.89
N VAL A 55 0.17 -6.66 6.02
CA VAL A 55 -0.18 -6.04 7.31
C VAL A 55 0.07 -4.53 7.29
N ALA A 56 1.19 -4.09 6.72
CA ALA A 56 1.50 -2.68 6.55
C ALA A 56 0.45 -1.97 5.68
N ALA A 57 -0.02 -2.61 4.61
CA ALA A 57 -1.10 -2.08 3.78
C ALA A 57 -2.41 -1.93 4.58
N LEU A 58 -2.75 -2.89 5.44
CA LEU A 58 -3.92 -2.81 6.33
C LEU A 58 -3.79 -1.65 7.34
N ILE A 59 -2.63 -1.51 7.98
CA ILE A 59 -2.33 -0.39 8.90
C ILE A 59 -2.52 0.95 8.16
N ALA A 60 -1.93 1.08 6.97
CA ALA A 60 -2.00 2.30 6.16
C ALA A 60 -3.44 2.61 5.72
N CYS A 61 -4.21 1.61 5.29
CA CYS A 61 -5.61 1.78 4.90
C CYS A 61 -6.46 2.27 6.09
N THR A 62 -6.26 1.65 7.26
CA THR A 62 -6.95 2.03 8.50
C THR A 62 -6.65 3.48 8.84
N ASN A 63 -5.38 3.88 8.82
CA ASN A 63 -4.97 5.26 9.06
C ASN A 63 -5.71 6.26 8.15
N VAL A 64 -5.70 6.02 6.84
CA VAL A 64 -6.34 6.92 5.85
C VAL A 64 -7.85 7.02 6.06
N ILE A 65 -8.53 5.91 6.31
CA ILE A 65 -9.98 5.90 6.53
C ILE A 65 -10.34 6.55 7.87
N THR A 66 -9.60 6.28 8.93
CA THR A 66 -9.81 6.89 10.25
C THR A 66 -9.71 8.42 10.16
N HIS A 67 -8.69 8.96 9.49
CA HIS A 67 -8.58 10.41 9.27
C HIS A 67 -9.76 10.99 8.49
N LYS A 68 -10.27 10.28 7.48
CA LYS A 68 -11.48 10.71 6.74
C LYS A 68 -12.72 10.73 7.64
N CYS A 69 -12.88 9.73 8.49
CA CYS A 69 -13.97 9.67 9.45
C CYS A 69 -13.86 10.78 10.50
N ALA A 70 -12.70 10.97 11.12
CA ALA A 70 -12.46 12.00 12.12
C ALA A 70 -12.79 13.40 11.58
N LYS A 71 -12.32 13.73 10.37
CA LYS A 71 -12.67 14.98 9.68
C LYS A 71 -14.18 15.13 9.46
N LYS A 72 -14.88 14.06 9.08
CA LYS A 72 -16.34 14.10 8.85
C LYS A 72 -17.11 14.34 10.15
N HIS A 73 -16.60 13.84 11.28
CA HIS A 73 -17.25 13.92 12.58
C HIS A 73 -16.74 15.08 13.46
N GLY A 74 -15.80 15.89 12.97
CA GLY A 74 -15.23 17.02 13.73
C GLY A 74 -14.37 16.59 14.93
N VAL A 75 -13.76 15.40 14.85
CA VAL A 75 -12.87 14.86 15.89
C VAL A 75 -11.42 15.18 15.51
N GLU A 76 -10.66 15.71 16.47
CA GLU A 76 -9.21 15.94 16.34
C GLU A 76 -8.45 14.63 16.65
N LEU A 77 -7.41 14.34 15.87
CA LEU A 77 -6.58 13.12 15.96
C LEU A 77 -5.15 13.48 16.37
#